data_AF-A0A934RAB2-F1
#
_entry.id   AF-A0A934RAB2-F1
#
_cell.length_a   1.000
_cell.length_b   1.000
_cell.length_c   1.000
_cell.angle_alpha   90.00
_cell.angle_beta   90.00
_cell.angle_gamma   90.00
#
_symmetry.space_group_name_H-M   'P 1'
#
loop_
_entity.id
_entity.type
_entity.pdbx_description
1 polymer ?
#
loop_
_entity_poly.entity_id
_entity_poly.type
_entity_poly.pdbx_seq_one_letter_code
_entity_poly.pdbx_strand_id
1 'polypeptide(L)'
;MDVPPLGAPFGMMNRRRFASLFTGLAVTQAPAAMTGSPSRPIAPIHPVHESYDPVAQRFLRAILEEEPVAVFYQGGSTPGALRHFRPDSLYRLEPGGPIFATGICQLRDGTRTFRLDRVRLA
;
A
#
# COMPACT_ATOMS: atom_id res chain seq x y z
N MET A 1 -33.76 58.88 15.88
CA MET A 1 -32.49 58.16 16.04
C MET A 1 -32.25 57.40 14.74
N ASP A 2 -32.05 58.13 13.65
CA ASP A 2 -30.84 58.88 13.26
C ASP A 2 -29.85 57.98 12.52
N VAL A 3 -29.99 58.07 11.21
CA VAL A 3 -29.02 57.62 10.21
C VAL A 3 -27.99 58.75 10.05
N PRO A 4 -26.68 58.50 10.22
CA PRO A 4 -25.67 59.34 9.61
C PRO A 4 -25.32 58.84 8.19
N PRO A 5 -25.20 59.75 7.20
CA PRO A 5 -24.90 59.42 5.81
C PRO A 5 -23.43 59.67 5.40
N LEU A 6 -23.10 59.12 4.22
CA LEU A 6 -22.23 59.63 3.15
C LEU A 6 -20.78 60.07 3.45
N GLY A 7 -19.84 59.44 2.73
CA GLY A 7 -18.49 59.98 2.52
C GLY A 7 -17.53 59.05 1.77
N ALA A 8 -17.68 58.94 0.44
CA ALA A 8 -16.57 58.62 -0.48
C ALA A 8 -15.64 59.88 -0.60
N PRO A 9 -14.50 59.95 -1.35
CA PRO A 9 -14.07 59.08 -2.46
C PRO A 9 -12.53 58.96 -2.69
N PHE A 10 -12.15 58.32 -3.82
CA PHE A 10 -10.89 58.41 -4.56
C PHE A 10 -9.58 57.87 -3.95
N GLY A 11 -9.10 56.79 -4.55
CA GLY A 11 -7.73 56.29 -4.41
C GLY A 11 -7.27 55.56 -5.67
N MET A 12 -7.09 56.34 -6.74
CA MET A 12 -6.12 56.18 -7.84
C MET A 12 -5.62 54.78 -8.24
N MET A 13 -5.86 54.46 -9.51
CA MET A 13 -5.04 53.60 -10.38
C MET A 13 -3.54 53.67 -10.06
N ASN A 14 -2.87 52.52 -9.99
CA ASN A 14 -1.52 52.44 -10.53
C ASN A 14 -1.29 51.14 -11.32
N ARG A 15 -1.05 51.36 -12.62
CA ARG A 15 -0.57 50.38 -13.58
C ARG A 15 0.90 50.14 -13.31
N ARG A 16 1.30 48.90 -13.00
CA ARG A 16 2.65 48.42 -13.35
C ARG A 16 2.58 46.99 -13.87
N ARG A 17 2.68 46.91 -15.20
CA ARG A 17 3.22 45.76 -15.92
C ARG A 17 4.65 45.54 -15.47
N PHE A 18 5.01 44.31 -15.10
CA PHE A 18 6.34 43.73 -15.29
C PHE A 18 6.11 42.23 -15.41
N ALA A 19 6.02 41.72 -16.64
CA ALA A 19 7.16 41.25 -17.42
C ALA A 19 7.76 39.96 -16.82
N SER A 20 7.29 38.87 -17.42
CA SER A 20 7.85 37.55 -17.52
C SER A 20 9.38 37.51 -17.46
N LEU A 21 9.93 36.67 -16.57
CA LEU A 21 11.23 36.04 -16.73
C LEU A 21 11.11 34.61 -16.18
N PHE A 22 10.56 33.72 -17.01
CA PHE A 22 10.78 32.28 -16.88
C PHE A 22 12.20 31.99 -17.36
N THR A 23 13.19 32.10 -16.48
CA THR A 23 14.53 31.57 -16.75
C THR A 23 14.54 30.12 -16.29
N GLY A 24 14.30 29.22 -17.24
CA GLY A 24 14.38 27.79 -17.04
C GLY A 24 15.79 27.38 -16.62
N LEU A 25 15.92 26.90 -15.38
CA LEU A 25 16.95 25.93 -15.07
C LEU A 25 16.45 24.57 -15.50
N ALA A 26 16.97 24.10 -16.64
CA ALA A 26 16.93 22.70 -17.00
C ALA A 26 17.73 21.92 -15.95
N VAL A 27 17.05 21.47 -14.89
CA VAL A 27 17.58 20.41 -14.04
C VAL A 27 17.52 19.15 -14.88
N THR A 28 18.69 18.76 -15.37
CA THR A 28 18.97 17.50 -16.03
C THR A 28 18.43 16.36 -15.16
N GLN A 29 17.44 15.65 -15.70
CA GLN A 29 16.94 14.39 -15.14
C GLN A 29 18.11 13.41 -15.00
N ALA A 30 18.44 13.03 -13.77
CA ALA A 30 19.15 11.78 -13.52
C ALA A 30 18.10 10.66 -13.50
N PRO A 31 18.11 9.70 -14.45
CA PRO A 31 17.37 8.47 -14.25
C PRO A 31 18.05 7.73 -13.11
N ALA A 32 17.45 7.75 -11.93
CA ALA A 32 17.74 6.74 -10.93
C ALA A 32 17.23 5.40 -11.49
N ALA A 33 18.06 4.75 -12.30
CA ALA A 33 17.92 3.36 -12.68
C ALA A 33 18.12 2.52 -11.42
N MET A 34 17.09 2.45 -10.58
CA MET A 34 16.90 1.34 -9.66
C MET A 34 16.00 0.32 -10.35
N THR A 35 16.50 -0.26 -11.43
CA THR A 35 16.12 -1.61 -11.84
C THR A 35 16.66 -2.58 -10.79
N GLY A 36 16.03 -2.60 -9.63
CA GLY A 36 16.03 -3.79 -8.80
C GLY A 36 15.29 -4.87 -9.58
N SER A 37 16.00 -5.60 -10.45
CA SER A 37 15.49 -6.86 -10.97
C SER A 37 15.04 -7.69 -9.77
N PRO A 38 13.79 -8.21 -9.76
CA PRO A 38 13.40 -9.13 -8.71
C PRO A 38 14.35 -10.31 -8.79
N SER A 39 15.13 -10.54 -7.73
CA SER A 39 15.97 -11.72 -7.60
C SER A 39 15.08 -12.95 -7.50
N ARG A 40 14.64 -13.50 -8.63
CA ARG A 40 14.18 -14.90 -8.71
C ARG A 40 15.43 -15.75 -8.86
N PRO A 41 15.75 -16.56 -7.84
CA PRO A 41 15.32 -17.95 -7.91
C PRO A 41 15.04 -18.55 -6.53
N ILE A 42 13.86 -19.12 -6.25
CA ILE A 42 13.64 -19.72 -4.92
C ILE A 42 12.73 -20.96 -4.99
N ALA A 43 13.36 -22.12 -5.19
CA ALA A 43 12.83 -23.47 -4.92
C ALA A 43 11.51 -23.87 -5.63
N PRO A 44 11.18 -25.18 -5.73
CA PRO A 44 9.82 -25.56 -6.07
C PRO A 44 8.85 -24.94 -5.05
N ILE A 45 7.97 -24.06 -5.53
CA ILE A 45 6.79 -23.63 -4.78
C ILE A 45 5.91 -24.86 -4.66
N HIS A 46 5.60 -25.28 -3.43
CA HIS A 46 4.65 -26.36 -3.17
C HIS A 46 3.29 -25.74 -2.84
N PRO A 47 2.33 -25.72 -3.78
CA PRO A 47 1.01 -25.16 -3.51
C PRO A 47 0.35 -25.91 -2.36
N VAL A 48 -0.37 -25.16 -1.52
CA VAL A 48 -1.17 -25.73 -0.45
C VAL A 48 -2.63 -25.58 -0.86
N HIS A 49 -3.30 -26.69 -1.10
CA HIS A 49 -4.73 -26.74 -1.41
C HIS A 49 -5.56 -27.27 -0.24
N GLU A 50 -4.91 -27.92 0.73
CA GLU A 50 -5.51 -28.49 1.93
C GLU A 50 -4.57 -28.33 3.12
N SER A 51 -5.14 -28.19 4.33
CA SER A 51 -4.38 -28.08 5.57
C SER A 51 -5.28 -28.42 6.77
N TYR A 52 -4.69 -28.96 7.82
CA TYR A 52 -5.34 -29.11 9.13
C TYR A 52 -5.13 -27.89 10.04
N ASP A 53 -4.26 -26.95 9.64
CA ASP A 53 -4.08 -25.69 10.36
C ASP A 53 -5.30 -24.78 10.19
N PRO A 54 -5.99 -24.36 11.28
CA PRO A 54 -7.18 -23.53 11.19
C PRO A 54 -6.96 -22.19 10.48
N VAL A 55 -5.77 -21.60 10.62
CA VAL A 55 -5.42 -20.34 9.95
C VAL A 55 -5.33 -20.56 8.44
N ALA A 56 -4.60 -21.58 8.00
CA ALA A 56 -4.53 -21.96 6.60
C ALA A 56 -5.91 -22.30 6.00
N GLN A 57 -6.76 -23.03 6.73
CA GLN A 57 -8.13 -23.32 6.29
C GLN A 57 -8.94 -22.04 6.06
N ARG A 58 -8.85 -21.06 6.97
CA ARG A 58 -9.52 -19.77 6.80
C ARG A 58 -9.07 -19.04 5.53
N PHE A 59 -7.77 -19.07 5.23
CA PHE A 59 -7.21 -18.45 4.03
C PHE A 59 -7.61 -19.20 2.76
N LEU A 60 -7.58 -20.53 2.75
CA LEU A 60 -8.04 -21.33 1.60
C LEU A 60 -9.50 -21.02 1.27
N ARG A 61 -10.34 -20.96 2.28
CA ARG A 61 -11.74 -20.57 2.12
C ARG A 61 -11.87 -19.16 1.54
N ALA A 62 -11.08 -18.21 2.05
CA ALA A 62 -11.09 -16.84 1.55
C ALA A 62 -10.63 -16.71 0.08
N ILE A 63 -9.69 -17.55 -0.37
CA ILE A 63 -9.31 -17.64 -1.79
C ILE A 63 -10.51 -18.12 -2.62
N LEU A 64 -11.20 -19.17 -2.18
CA LEU A 64 -12.36 -19.74 -2.90
C LEU A 64 -13.55 -18.77 -2.96
N GLU A 65 -13.76 -18.00 -1.90
CA GLU A 65 -14.85 -17.02 -1.77
C GLU A 65 -14.48 -15.64 -2.32
N GLU A 66 -13.22 -15.42 -2.73
CA GLU A 66 -12.66 -14.11 -3.14
C GLU A 66 -12.79 -12.98 -2.08
N GLU A 67 -12.96 -13.36 -0.82
CA GLU A 67 -13.17 -12.46 0.31
C GLU A 67 -11.86 -12.13 1.05
N PRO A 68 -11.71 -10.92 1.63
CA PRO A 68 -10.56 -10.60 2.47
C PRO A 68 -10.65 -11.30 3.84
N VAL A 69 -9.49 -11.54 4.44
CA VAL A 69 -9.33 -12.02 5.81
C VAL A 69 -8.79 -10.89 6.68
N ALA A 70 -9.46 -10.65 7.82
CA ALA A 70 -8.96 -9.77 8.86
C ALA A 70 -7.97 -10.53 9.77
N VAL A 71 -6.74 -10.02 9.89
CA VAL A 71 -5.67 -10.70 10.63
C VAL A 71 -4.78 -9.73 11.40
N PHE A 72 -4.19 -10.21 12.50
CA PHE A 72 -3.04 -9.59 13.16
C PHE A 72 -1.75 -10.29 12.72
N TYR A 73 -0.84 -9.55 12.09
CA TYR A 73 0.44 -10.10 11.61
C TYR A 73 1.63 -9.67 12.47
N GLN A 74 2.36 -10.63 13.02
CA GLN A 74 3.52 -10.41 13.90
C GLN A 74 4.85 -10.35 13.13
N GLY A 75 4.91 -9.52 12.09
CA GLY A 75 6.13 -9.33 11.30
C GLY A 75 6.17 -8.00 10.55
N GLY A 76 7.34 -7.72 9.96
CA GLY A 76 7.59 -6.45 9.25
C GLY A 76 7.74 -5.26 10.18
N SER A 77 7.57 -4.05 9.64
CA SER A 77 7.77 -2.78 10.37
C SER A 77 6.60 -2.36 11.27
N THR A 78 5.47 -3.07 11.19
CA THR A 78 4.23 -2.76 11.95
C THR A 78 3.61 -4.06 12.50
N PRO A 79 4.30 -4.73 13.45
CA PRO A 79 3.84 -5.98 14.02
C PRO A 79 2.57 -5.77 14.86
N GLY A 80 1.64 -6.72 14.81
CA GLY A 80 0.40 -6.70 15.58
C GLY A 80 -0.69 -5.77 15.04
N ALA A 81 -0.43 -5.00 13.99
CA ALA A 81 -1.47 -4.19 13.35
C ALA A 81 -2.52 -5.10 12.67
N LEU A 82 -3.80 -4.69 12.76
CA LEU A 82 -4.89 -5.31 12.01
C LEU A 82 -4.67 -5.08 10.50
N ARG A 83 -4.85 -6.13 9.70
CA ARG A 83 -4.72 -6.09 8.24
C ARG A 83 -5.92 -6.78 7.61
N HIS A 84 -6.53 -6.11 6.64
CA HIS A 84 -7.41 -6.75 5.68
C HIS A 84 -6.57 -7.23 4.51
N PHE A 85 -6.48 -8.55 4.37
CA PHE A 85 -5.64 -9.21 3.39
C PHE A 85 -6.52 -10.05 2.47
N ARG A 86 -6.49 -9.76 1.17
CA ARG A 86 -7.12 -10.62 0.16
C ARG A 86 -6.07 -11.62 -0.33
N PRO A 87 -6.11 -12.88 0.12
CA PRO A 87 -5.16 -13.89 -0.30
C PRO A 87 -5.41 -14.30 -1.76
N ASP A 88 -4.34 -14.51 -2.52
CA ASP A 88 -4.40 -15.03 -3.90
C ASP A 88 -3.90 -16.49 -3.96
N SER A 89 -2.93 -16.86 -3.12
CA SER A 89 -2.36 -18.21 -3.11
C SER A 89 -1.69 -18.56 -1.78
N LEU A 90 -1.68 -19.87 -1.45
CA LEU A 90 -0.92 -20.45 -0.34
C LEU A 90 0.12 -21.44 -0.87
N TYR A 91 1.30 -21.45 -0.25
CA TYR A 91 2.40 -22.33 -0.64
C TYR A 91 3.41 -22.58 0.48
N ARG A 92 4.27 -23.59 0.29
CA ARG A 92 5.50 -23.79 1.06
C ARG A 92 6.71 -23.64 0.14
N LEU A 93 7.82 -23.17 0.70
CA LEU A 93 9.10 -23.13 -0.01
C LEU A 93 9.81 -24.48 -0.04
N GLU A 94 9.48 -25.35 0.93
CA GLU A 94 10.03 -26.70 1.08
C GLU A 94 8.95 -27.63 1.66
N PRO A 95 8.98 -28.94 1.37
CA PRO A 95 8.06 -29.90 1.99
C PRO A 95 8.15 -29.88 3.52
N GLY A 96 7.00 -29.77 4.20
CA GLY A 96 6.95 -29.68 5.68
C GLY A 96 7.37 -28.33 6.27
N GLY A 97 7.90 -27.39 5.48
CA GLY A 97 8.27 -26.05 5.93
C GLY A 97 7.07 -25.14 6.22
N PRO A 98 7.26 -23.89 6.66
CA PRO A 98 6.15 -22.98 6.98
C PRO A 98 5.26 -22.68 5.76
N ILE A 99 3.97 -22.43 6.02
CA ILE A 99 3.02 -21.99 4.98
C ILE A 99 3.12 -20.48 4.82
N PHE A 100 3.19 -20.05 3.57
CA PHE A 100 3.15 -18.65 3.15
C PHE A 100 1.86 -18.39 2.40
N ALA A 101 1.30 -17.19 2.57
CA ALA A 101 0.20 -16.68 1.78
C ALA A 101 0.63 -15.40 1.06
N THR A 102 0.43 -15.33 -0.25
CA THR A 102 0.62 -14.12 -1.04
C THR A 102 -0.72 -13.55 -1.46
N GLY A 103 -0.84 -12.23 -1.46
CA GLY A 103 -2.09 -11.53 -1.70
C GLY A 103 -1.97 -10.02 -1.56
N ILE A 104 -3.09 -9.30 -1.69
CA ILE A 104 -3.15 -7.84 -1.56
C ILE A 104 -3.43 -7.45 -0.12
N CYS A 105 -2.57 -6.60 0.44
CA CYS A 105 -2.77 -5.99 1.76
C CYS A 105 -3.34 -4.58 1.59
N GLN A 106 -4.60 -4.37 1.98
CA GLN A 106 -5.29 -3.08 1.79
C GLN A 106 -4.62 -1.92 2.53
N LEU A 107 -4.08 -2.16 3.73
CA LEU A 107 -3.40 -1.14 4.54
C LEU A 107 -2.16 -0.55 3.84
N ARG A 108 -1.54 -1.31 2.94
CA ARG A 108 -0.27 -0.94 2.27
C ARG A 108 -0.43 -0.81 0.76
N ASP A 109 -1.65 -0.93 0.26
CA ASP A 109 -2.03 -0.88 -1.16
C ASP A 109 -1.05 -1.65 -2.07
N GLY A 110 -0.89 -2.95 -1.82
CA GLY A 110 -0.03 -3.77 -2.68
C GLY A 110 0.15 -5.22 -2.24
N THR A 111 0.80 -6.00 -3.13
CA THR A 111 1.08 -7.42 -2.94
C THR A 111 2.06 -7.63 -1.79
N ARG A 112 1.72 -8.54 -0.88
CA ARG A 112 2.54 -8.93 0.27
C ARG A 112 2.46 -10.43 0.46
N THR A 113 3.50 -10.95 1.12
CA THR A 113 3.56 -12.34 1.54
C THR A 113 3.59 -12.39 3.07
N PHE A 114 2.68 -13.16 3.66
CA PHE A 114 2.67 -13.45 5.09
C PHE A 114 3.08 -14.89 5.33
N ARG A 115 3.86 -15.12 6.40
CA ARG A 115 4.02 -16.46 6.95
C ARG A 115 2.87 -16.75 7.91
N LEU A 116 2.14 -17.83 7.71
CA LEU A 116 0.92 -18.11 8.48
C LEU A 116 1.19 -18.45 9.95
N ASP A 117 2.38 -18.95 10.28
CA ASP A 117 2.84 -19.13 11.67
C ASP A 117 2.95 -17.82 12.47
N ARG A 118 2.94 -16.67 11.79
CA ARG A 118 2.97 -15.32 12.38
C ARG A 118 1.64 -14.58 12.25
N VAL A 119 0.60 -15.26 11.81
CA VAL A 119 -0.75 -14.72 11.64
C VAL A 119 -1.64 -15.18 12.80
N ARG A 120 -2.44 -14.27 13.32
CA ARG A 120 -3.59 -14.59 14.16
C ARG A 120 -4.85 -14.07 13.48
N LEU A 121 -5.90 -14.87 13.47
CA LEU A 121 -7.21 -14.42 13.01
C LEU A 121 -7.73 -13.36 14.00
N ALA A 122 -8.38 -12.33 13.47
CA ALA A 122 -8.99 -11.25 14.25
C ALA A 122 -10.30 -11.70 14.91
#